data_AF-C8RXU0-F1
#
_entry.id   AF-C8RXU0-F1
#
_cell.length_a   1.000
_cell.length_b   1.000
_cell.length_c   1.000
_cell.angle_alpha   90.00
_cell.angle_beta   90.00
_cell.angle_gamma   90.00
#
_symmetry.space_group_name_H-M   'P 1'
#
loop_
_entity.id
_entity.type
_entity.pdbx_description
1 polymer ?
#
loop_
_entity_poly.entity_id
_entity_poly.type
_entity_poly.pdbx_seq_one_letter_code
_entity_poly.pdbx_strand_id
1 'polypeptide(L)' 'MTYGKVWLVVKPTVGIPAFLAGVAIASVFVHVMLFNNTTWLAPYYSGASLNPAAAAAPVVAAPAVSG' A
#
# COMPACT_ATOMS: atom_id res chain seq x y z
N MET A 1 15.65 19.63 -17.41
CA MET A 1 14.82 20.77 -16.95
C MET A 1 14.75 21.83 -18.06
N THR A 2 14.09 21.53 -19.18
CA THR A 2 14.04 22.42 -20.37
C THR A 2 12.73 23.21 -20.48
N TYR A 3 11.71 22.86 -19.67
CA TYR A 3 10.34 23.36 -19.81
C TYR A 3 9.96 24.51 -18.86
N GLY A 4 10.93 25.29 -18.37
CA GLY A 4 10.65 26.42 -17.47
C GLY A 4 9.69 27.48 -18.03
N LYS A 5 9.57 27.56 -19.37
CA LYS A 5 8.67 28.49 -20.07
C LYS A 5 7.19 28.10 -20.01
N VAL A 6 6.82 26.94 -19.45
CA VAL A 6 5.41 26.50 -19.33
C VAL A 6 4.55 27.49 -18.52
N TRP A 7 5.16 28.25 -17.60
CA TRP A 7 4.47 29.25 -16.79
C TRP A 7 4.08 30.53 -17.53
N LEU A 8 4.55 30.69 -18.78
CA LEU A 8 4.08 31.76 -19.66
C LEU A 8 2.73 31.43 -20.32
N VAL A 9 2.37 30.14 -20.39
CA VAL A 9 1.13 29.66 -20.99
C VAL A 9 0.15 29.09 -19.97
N VAL A 10 0.62 28.71 -18.78
CA VAL A 10 -0.21 28.26 -17.66
C VAL A 10 0.08 29.14 -16.43
N LYS A 11 -0.96 29.72 -15.82
CA LYS A 11 -0.79 30.53 -14.60
C LYS A 11 -0.26 29.66 -13.45
N PRO A 12 0.87 30.01 -12.81
CA PRO A 12 1.49 29.19 -11.77
C PRO A 12 0.60 28.99 -10.53
N THR A 13 -0.20 30.00 -10.15
CA THR A 13 -1.14 29.93 -9.01
C THR A 13 -2.20 28.84 -9.16
N VAL A 14 -2.54 28.42 -10.38
CA VAL A 14 -3.52 27.34 -10.62
C VAL A 14 -2.82 26.07 -11.09
N GLY A 15 -1.81 26.19 -11.96
CA GLY A 15 -1.10 25.03 -12.53
C GLY A 15 -0.27 24.26 -11.51
N ILE A 16 0.41 24.94 -10.58
CA ILE A 16 1.21 24.26 -9.55
C ILE A 16 0.30 23.50 -8.58
N PRO A 17 -0.76 24.11 -7.99
CA PRO A 17 -1.66 23.35 -7.13
C PRO A 17 -2.37 22.21 -7.86
N ALA A 18 -2.81 22.41 -9.11
CA ALA A 18 -3.45 21.35 -9.89
C ALA A 18 -2.50 20.18 -10.17
N PHE A 19 -1.23 20.45 -10.49
CA PHE A 19 -0.23 19.41 -10.68
C PHE A 19 0.01 18.61 -9.40
N LEU A 20 0.23 19.29 -8.27
CA LEU A 20 0.44 18.62 -6.99
C LEU A 20 -0.80 17.83 -6.55
N ALA A 21 -2.00 18.37 -6.77
CA ALA A 21 -3.25 17.65 -6.50
C ALA A 21 -3.38 16.40 -7.38
N GLY A 22 -3.07 16.49 -8.68
CA GLY A 22 -3.07 15.35 -9.59
C GLY A 22 -2.12 14.23 -9.13
N VAL A 23 -0.90 14.60 -8.71
CA VAL A 23 0.08 13.64 -8.18
C VAL A 23 -0.40 13.00 -6.88
N ALA A 24 -0.99 13.79 -5.97
CA ALA A 24 -1.54 13.28 -4.72
C ALA A 24 -2.67 12.27 -4.96
N ILE A 25 -3.61 12.59 -5.85
CA ILE A 25 -4.72 11.71 -6.22
C ILE A 25 -4.18 10.42 -6.84
N ALA A 26 -3.25 10.53 -7.81
CA ALA A 26 -2.66 9.37 -8.46
C ALA A 26 -1.93 8.45 -7.46
N SER A 27 -1.19 9.03 -6.51
CA SER A 27 -0.51 8.26 -5.46
C SER A 27 -1.51 7.46 -4.63
N VAL A 28 -2.54 8.11 -4.08
CA VAL A 28 -3.56 7.42 -3.27
C VAL A 28 -4.29 6.35 -4.08
N PHE A 29 -4.61 6.63 -5.34
CA PHE A 29 -5.29 5.68 -6.21
C PHE A 29 -4.48 4.39 -6.42
N VAL A 30 -3.17 4.51 -6.66
CA VAL A 30 -2.29 3.34 -6.80
C VAL A 30 -2.23 2.53 -5.50
N HIS A 31 -2.19 3.19 -4.34
CA HIS A 31 -2.18 2.50 -3.04
C HIS A 31 -3.49 1.75 -2.79
N VAL A 32 -4.63 2.35 -3.08
CA VAL A 32 -5.94 1.69 -2.95
C VAL A 32 -6.05 0.51 -3.92
N MET A 33 -5.57 0.66 -5.15
CA MET A 33 -5.53 -0.42 -6.13
C MET A 33 -4.64 -1.58 -5.66
N LEU A 34 -3.46 -1.29 -5.11
CA LEU A 34 -2.57 -2.32 -4.57
C LEU A 34 -3.22 -3.06 -3.39
N PHE A 35 -3.91 -2.33 -2.52
CA PHE A 35 -4.59 -2.91 -1.36
C PHE A 35 -5.70 -3.88 -1.75
N ASN A 36 -6.48 -3.56 -2.79
CA ASN A 36 -7.59 -4.39 -3.22
C ASN A 36 -7.19 -5.54 -4.16
N ASN A 37 -6.08 -5.40 -4.89
CA ASN A 37 -5.67 -6.38 -5.91
C ASN A 37 -4.50 -7.28 -5.47
N THR A 38 -3.99 -7.14 -4.25
CA THR A 38 -2.91 -8.00 -3.73
C THR A 38 -3.34 -8.75 -2.48
N THR A 39 -2.87 -9.99 -2.35
CA THR A 39 -3.26 -10.89 -1.26
C THR A 39 -2.47 -10.69 0.03
N TRP A 40 -1.37 -9.94 -0.02
CA TRP A 40 -0.46 -9.76 1.11
C TRP A 40 -0.63 -8.41 1.82
N LEU A 41 -1.11 -7.37 1.14
CA LEU A 41 -1.12 -6.02 1.71
C LEU A 41 -2.21 -5.84 2.78
N ALA A 42 -3.41 -6.39 2.55
CA ALA A 42 -4.49 -6.36 3.55
C ALA A 42 -4.13 -7.11 4.85
N PRO A 43 -3.66 -8.37 4.82
CA PRO A 43 -3.23 -9.07 6.03
C PRO A 43 -2.03 -8.41 6.73
N TYR A 44 -1.14 -7.74 5.98
CA TYR A 44 -0.02 -6.98 6.56
C TYR A 44 -0.50 -5.86 7.47
N TYR A 45 -1.50 -5.08 7.04
CA TYR A 45 -2.05 -4.01 7.86
C TYR A 45 -3.02 -4.50 8.95
N SER A 46 -3.66 -5.65 8.78
CA SER A 46 -4.54 -6.24 9.81
C SER A 46 -3.78 -7.05 10.87
N GLY A 47 -2.46 -7.20 10.75
CA GLY A 47 -1.64 -8.04 11.64
C GLY A 47 -1.90 -9.54 11.50
N ALA A 48 -2.57 -9.97 10.41
CA ALA A 48 -2.83 -11.38 10.14
C ALA A 48 -1.58 -12.04 9.56
N SER A 49 -1.35 -13.33 9.88
CA SER A 49 -0.18 -14.06 9.42
C SER A 49 -0.15 -14.11 7.88
N LEU A 50 0.87 -13.49 7.29
CA LEU A 50 1.13 -13.48 5.84
C LEU A 50 1.52 -14.86 5.27
N ASN A 51 1.69 -15.86 6.13
CA ASN A 51 2.01 -17.22 5.77
C ASN A 51 0.80 -18.13 6.03
N PRO A 52 0.08 -18.59 4.99
CA PRO A 52 -0.99 -19.58 5.15
C PRO A 52 -0.49 -20.88 5.83
N ALA A 53 0.81 -21.19 5.75
CA ALA A 53 1.41 -22.34 6.41
C ALA A 53 1.68 -22.14 7.91
N ALA A 54 1.73 -20.90 8.42
CA ALA A 54 1.88 -20.65 9.85
C ALA A 54 0.58 -20.92 10.64
N ALA A 55 -0.58 -20.86 9.97
CA ALA A 55 -1.86 -21.27 10.54
C ALA A 55 -2.04 -22.81 10.59
N ALA A 56 -1.17 -23.57 9.93
CA ALA A 56 -1.21 -25.03 9.84
C ALA A 56 -0.01 -25.70 10.54
N ALA A 57 0.67 -25.02 11.47
CA ALA A 57 1.58 -25.71 12.37
C ALA A 57 0.73 -26.59 13.32
N PRO A 58 0.82 -27.94 13.25
CA PRO A 58 0.13 -28.77 14.21
C PRO A 58 0.74 -28.45 15.57
N VAL A 59 -0.09 -28.01 16.51
CA VAL A 59 0.21 -28.13 17.94
C VAL A 59 0.33 -29.62 18.23
N VAL A 60 1.52 -30.17 18.01
CA VAL A 60 1.89 -31.50 18.51
C VAL A 60 1.77 -31.42 20.02
N ALA A 61 0.79 -32.16 20.53
CA ALA A 61 0.53 -32.36 21.94
C ALA A 61 1.84 -32.62 22.69
N ALA A 62 2.09 -31.83 23.73
CA ALA A 62 3.06 -32.21 24.75
C ALA A 62 2.63 -33.59 25.31
N PRO A 63 3.49 -34.61 25.32
CA PRO A 63 3.13 -35.87 25.95
C PRO A 63 3.02 -35.60 27.45
N ALA A 64 1.80 -35.69 27.97
CA ALA A 64 1.59 -35.85 29.40
C ALA A 64 2.21 -37.20 29.80
N VAL A 65 3.20 -37.18 30.70
CA VAL A 65 3.48 -38.33 31.55
C VAL A 65 3.61 -37.86 33.00
N SER A 66 2.55 -38.14 33.75
CA SER A 66 2.54 -38.29 35.20
C SER A 66 2.03 -39.71 35.43
N GLY A 67 2.78 -40.53 36.14
CA GLY A 67 2.49 -41.95 36.39
C GLY A 67 3.76 -42.77 36.50
#